data_AF-A0A3P3Y938-F1
#
_entry.id   AF-A0A3P3Y938-F1
#
_cell.length_a   1.000
_cell.length_b   1.000
_cell.length_c   1.000
_cell.angle_alpha   90.00
_cell.angle_beta   90.00
_cell.angle_gamma   90.00
#
_symmetry.space_group_name_H-M   'P 1'
#
loop_
_entity.id
_entity.type
_entity.pdbx_description
1 polymer ?
#
loop_
_entity_poly.entity_id
_entity_poly.type
_entity_poly.pdbx_seq_one_letter_code
_entity_poly.pdbx_strand_id
1 'polypeptide(L)'
;MMAVLDAGAVFSIVWLAVFLPPLVVGTVWFWLRKDLQPIKARSPKQLVFGNVVFIVFMVVLCMQRVFWKTYPCVLNLWQGYLGLIAIGNIYAVRAWMLYCAYTVTQLQIHQDDSSANDAVQRLRRYLSSEFIIKRVLLASLPLLIAPAAATVTVPHLVNGVGNCDRGFADYVLAAFFGAYLALFLWIAYKLQDVFDGFGIKAELKTVGWTGLVSLPTWMFFNTVHVLKDFNQNVFPISTFGILIAIIIAFVRGTVWPLHRSYVLNATKRAGSERDLPTDRDSRSPDALAGKTVSTLTCLRDVLSSDIGIDAFRTFCASEFAAENILFYEAVDMYRASSSKTAYATMAEVELGLHLGEIRNRARLLYQKYLAPDAPLEINLSFEVLQRTLRMLVAMRVISADEARAQRASPSGLSMSDTSHLIDQRSSVFTLSPSLATSVGLRPTPVVENGTAPTTAESVRAEIDNLLRVFNLAQSAIFSLMETDTYARFTFSVQYRQLMAKLHVRNEQNQLLKEINVL
;
A
#
# COMPACT_ATOMS: atom_id res chain seq x y z
N MET A 1 -47.46 -18.79 -28.40
CA MET A 1 -47.55 -19.36 -27.04
C MET A 1 -46.28 -18.96 -26.30
N MET A 2 -46.31 -17.87 -25.52
CA MET A 2 -45.14 -17.44 -24.74
C MET A 2 -44.89 -18.50 -23.67
N ALA A 3 -43.79 -19.26 -23.80
CA ALA A 3 -43.35 -20.15 -22.74
C ALA A 3 -43.18 -19.30 -21.48
N VAL A 4 -43.96 -19.61 -20.44
CA VAL A 4 -43.86 -18.91 -19.15
C VAL A 4 -42.43 -19.11 -18.66
N LEU A 5 -41.67 -18.02 -18.59
CA LEU A 5 -40.31 -18.02 -18.05
C LEU A 5 -40.37 -18.54 -16.61
N ASP A 6 -39.50 -19.49 -16.29
CA ASP A 6 -39.36 -20.01 -14.94
C ASP A 6 -38.97 -18.87 -13.96
N ALA A 7 -39.45 -18.95 -12.72
CA ALA A 7 -39.24 -17.91 -11.72
C ALA A 7 -37.74 -17.61 -11.51
N GLY A 8 -36.89 -18.65 -11.55
CA GLY A 8 -35.43 -18.50 -11.49
C GLY A 8 -34.82 -17.75 -12.67
N ALA A 9 -35.37 -17.94 -13.88
CA ALA A 9 -34.93 -17.22 -15.08
C ALA A 9 -35.36 -15.74 -15.01
N VAL A 10 -36.60 -15.47 -14.62
CA VAL A 10 -37.11 -14.09 -14.40
C VAL A 10 -36.25 -13.38 -13.36
N PHE A 11 -36.01 -14.01 -12.21
CA PHE A 11 -35.14 -13.47 -11.17
C PHE A 11 -33.75 -13.11 -11.71
N SER A 12 -33.14 -14.00 -12.50
CA SER A 12 -31.78 -13.81 -13.01
C SER A 12 -31.68 -12.68 -14.05
N ILE A 13 -32.68 -12.55 -14.92
CA ILE A 13 -32.77 -11.45 -15.89
C ILE A 13 -32.92 -10.11 -15.16
N VAL A 14 -33.84 -10.04 -14.19
CA VAL A 14 -34.05 -8.84 -13.36
C VAL A 14 -32.77 -8.50 -12.59
N TRP A 15 -32.11 -9.49 -12.01
CA TRP A 15 -30.85 -9.30 -11.29
C TRP A 15 -29.77 -8.69 -12.19
N LEU A 16 -29.58 -9.23 -13.39
CA LEU A 16 -28.62 -8.69 -14.35
C LEU A 16 -28.99 -7.27 -14.78
N ALA A 17 -30.26 -7.02 -15.08
CA ALA A 17 -30.72 -5.69 -15.49
C ALA A 17 -30.46 -4.62 -14.41
N VAL A 18 -30.66 -4.97 -13.13
CA VAL A 18 -30.50 -4.05 -12.00
C VAL A 18 -29.03 -3.86 -11.60
N PHE A 19 -28.26 -4.95 -11.48
CA PHE A 19 -26.93 -4.90 -10.87
C PHE A 19 -25.76 -4.84 -11.86
N LEU A 20 -25.91 -5.33 -13.10
CA LEU A 20 -24.81 -5.31 -14.06
C LEU A 20 -24.37 -3.88 -14.43
N PRO A 21 -25.27 -2.92 -14.73
CA PRO A 21 -24.83 -1.58 -15.10
C PRO A 21 -24.07 -0.85 -13.97
N PRO A 22 -24.55 -0.82 -12.70
CA PRO A 22 -23.79 -0.23 -11.59
C PRO A 22 -22.42 -0.89 -11.35
N LEU A 23 -22.30 -2.21 -11.53
CA LEU A 23 -21.03 -2.92 -11.39
C LEU A 23 -20.00 -2.47 -12.44
N VAL A 24 -20.43 -2.37 -13.71
CA VAL A 24 -19.58 -1.92 -14.81
C VAL A 24 -19.20 -0.46 -14.64
N VAL A 25 -20.19 0.43 -14.45
CA VAL A 25 -19.96 1.87 -14.27
C VAL A 25 -19.09 2.15 -13.06
N GLY A 26 -19.37 1.50 -11.92
CA GLY A 26 -18.58 1.64 -10.70
C GLY A 26 -17.12 1.20 -10.90
N THR A 27 -16.88 0.12 -11.66
CA THR A 27 -15.52 -0.34 -11.99
C THR A 27 -14.78 0.66 -12.88
N VAL A 28 -15.45 1.21 -13.89
CA VAL A 28 -14.87 2.24 -14.77
C VAL A 28 -14.53 3.50 -13.98
N TRP A 29 -15.45 4.02 -13.17
CA TRP A 29 -15.22 5.22 -12.36
C TRP A 29 -14.12 5.02 -11.32
N PHE A 30 -14.04 3.83 -10.73
CA PHE A 30 -12.95 3.46 -9.84
C PHE A 30 -11.60 3.52 -10.55
N TRP A 31 -11.52 3.01 -11.79
CA TRP A 31 -10.30 3.06 -12.61
C TRP A 31 -9.91 4.48 -13.01
N LEU A 32 -10.87 5.31 -13.41
CA LEU A 32 -10.62 6.72 -13.76
C LEU A 32 -10.03 7.52 -12.59
N ARG A 33 -10.18 7.03 -11.35
CA ARG A 33 -9.66 7.64 -10.13
C ARG A 33 -8.54 6.83 -9.47
N LYS A 34 -7.89 5.94 -10.21
CA LYS A 34 -6.84 5.05 -9.70
C LYS A 34 -5.68 5.76 -8.98
N ASP A 35 -5.40 7.00 -9.35
CA ASP A 35 -4.26 7.78 -8.83
C ASP A 35 -4.61 8.58 -7.56
N LEU A 36 -5.88 8.62 -7.16
CA LEU A 36 -6.35 9.35 -5.99
C LEU A 36 -6.40 8.46 -4.73
N GLN A 37 -6.17 9.04 -3.56
CA GLN A 37 -6.43 8.35 -2.29
C GLN A 37 -7.95 8.28 -2.02
N PRO A 38 -8.48 7.19 -1.42
CA PRO A 38 -7.78 6.00 -0.91
C PRO A 38 -7.58 4.88 -1.97
N ILE A 39 -7.89 5.14 -3.25
CA ILE A 39 -7.89 4.13 -4.31
C ILE A 39 -6.46 3.68 -4.65
N LYS A 40 -5.52 4.64 -4.74
CA LYS A 40 -4.11 4.37 -5.05
C LYS A 40 -3.49 3.33 -4.12
N ALA A 41 -3.74 3.45 -2.81
CA ALA A 41 -3.23 2.53 -1.79
C ALA A 41 -3.83 1.11 -1.87
N ARG A 42 -4.89 0.90 -2.66
CA ARG A 42 -5.63 -0.38 -2.75
C ARG A 42 -5.29 -1.22 -3.97
N SER A 43 -4.16 -0.95 -4.63
CA SER A 43 -3.71 -1.68 -5.83
C SER A 43 -4.81 -1.74 -6.91
N PRO A 44 -5.18 -0.57 -7.50
CA PRO A 44 -6.39 -0.44 -8.31
C PRO A 44 -6.48 -1.41 -9.49
N LYS A 45 -5.34 -1.79 -10.07
CA LYS A 45 -5.26 -2.82 -11.14
C LYS A 45 -5.86 -4.15 -10.71
N GLN A 46 -5.51 -4.61 -9.51
CA GLN A 46 -5.97 -5.90 -9.01
C GLN A 46 -7.46 -5.85 -8.64
N LEU A 47 -7.92 -4.74 -8.06
CA LEU A 47 -9.33 -4.54 -7.76
C LEU A 47 -10.21 -4.53 -9.01
N VAL A 48 -9.78 -3.84 -10.07
CA VAL A 48 -10.48 -3.85 -11.36
C VAL A 48 -10.49 -5.25 -11.96
N PHE A 49 -9.35 -5.95 -11.95
CA PHE A 49 -9.29 -7.35 -12.40
C PHE A 49 -10.28 -8.23 -11.60
N GLY A 50 -10.31 -8.09 -10.28
CA GLY A 50 -11.26 -8.81 -9.42
C GLY A 50 -12.71 -8.49 -9.73
N ASN A 51 -13.03 -7.21 -9.98
CA ASN A 51 -14.38 -6.80 -10.38
C ASN A 51 -14.79 -7.40 -11.72
N VAL A 52 -13.88 -7.48 -12.69
CA VAL A 52 -14.16 -8.13 -13.98
C VAL A 52 -14.46 -9.62 -13.77
N VAL A 53 -13.64 -10.31 -12.97
CA VAL A 53 -13.90 -11.72 -12.61
C VAL A 53 -15.25 -11.87 -11.91
N PHE A 54 -15.61 -10.98 -11.00
CA PHE A 54 -16.93 -10.97 -10.35
C PHE A 54 -18.08 -10.74 -11.32
N ILE A 55 -17.95 -9.78 -12.24
CA ILE A 55 -18.98 -9.50 -13.25
C ILE A 55 -19.16 -10.72 -14.15
N VAL A 56 -18.08 -11.31 -14.65
CA VAL A 56 -18.14 -12.51 -15.49
C VAL A 56 -18.78 -13.67 -14.72
N PHE A 57 -18.35 -13.91 -13.48
CA PHE A 57 -18.90 -14.99 -12.68
C PHE A 57 -20.38 -14.78 -12.35
N MET A 58 -20.79 -13.55 -12.01
CA MET A 58 -22.19 -13.19 -11.81
C MET A 58 -23.04 -13.46 -13.05
N VAL A 59 -22.55 -13.03 -14.23
CA VAL A 59 -23.24 -13.28 -15.52
C VAL A 59 -23.38 -14.78 -15.76
N VAL A 60 -22.33 -15.56 -15.54
CA VAL A 60 -22.35 -17.02 -15.69
C VAL A 60 -23.36 -17.67 -14.74
N LEU A 61 -23.42 -17.27 -13.46
CA LEU A 61 -24.40 -17.77 -12.50
C LEU A 61 -25.84 -17.43 -12.90
N CYS A 62 -26.09 -16.23 -13.42
CA CYS A 62 -27.40 -15.84 -13.92
C CYS A 62 -27.77 -16.60 -15.20
N MET A 63 -26.84 -16.75 -16.15
CA MET A 63 -27.06 -17.51 -17.39
C MET A 63 -27.35 -18.98 -17.10
N GLN A 64 -26.66 -19.59 -16.13
CA GLN A 64 -26.98 -20.94 -15.67
C GLN A 64 -28.46 -21.07 -15.28
N ARG A 65 -29.01 -20.07 -14.58
CA ARG A 65 -30.40 -20.09 -14.13
C ARG A 65 -31.39 -19.79 -15.25
N VAL A 66 -31.05 -18.91 -16.18
CA VAL A 66 -31.85 -18.66 -17.38
C VAL A 66 -31.98 -19.93 -18.24
N PHE A 67 -30.89 -20.66 -18.41
CA PHE A 67 -30.81 -21.85 -19.27
C PHE A 67 -30.84 -23.17 -18.49
N TRP A 68 -31.38 -23.21 -17.27
CA TRP A 68 -31.15 -24.34 -16.35
C TRP A 68 -31.49 -25.72 -16.93
N LYS A 69 -32.54 -25.83 -17.77
CA LYS A 69 -32.95 -27.08 -18.42
C LYS A 69 -31.96 -27.54 -19.50
N THR A 70 -31.32 -26.61 -20.19
CA THR A 70 -30.39 -26.85 -21.29
C THR A 70 -28.93 -26.61 -20.90
N TYR A 71 -28.66 -26.28 -19.64
CA TYR A 71 -27.32 -25.97 -19.16
C TYR A 71 -26.50 -27.26 -19.01
N PRO A 72 -25.36 -27.39 -19.70
CA PRO A 72 -24.53 -28.59 -19.62
C PRO A 72 -24.01 -28.84 -18.21
N CYS A 73 -24.06 -30.09 -17.75
CA CYS A 73 -23.58 -30.47 -16.43
C CYS A 73 -22.09 -30.21 -16.23
N VAL A 74 -21.29 -30.43 -17.27
CA VAL A 74 -19.86 -30.11 -17.30
C VAL A 74 -19.62 -28.64 -17.02
N LEU A 75 -20.39 -27.72 -17.64
CA LEU A 75 -20.24 -26.29 -17.40
C LEU A 75 -20.66 -25.91 -15.98
N ASN A 76 -21.74 -26.50 -15.46
CA ASN A 76 -22.19 -26.27 -14.07
C ASN A 76 -21.15 -26.69 -13.03
N LEU A 77 -20.46 -27.81 -13.27
CA LEU A 77 -19.36 -28.24 -12.45
C LEU A 77 -18.17 -27.26 -12.55
N TRP A 78 -17.64 -27.07 -13.75
CA TRP A 78 -16.40 -26.30 -13.95
C TRP A 78 -16.53 -24.84 -13.53
N GLN A 79 -17.66 -24.18 -13.80
CA GLN A 79 -17.84 -22.78 -13.40
C GLN A 79 -17.76 -22.60 -11.88
N GLY A 80 -18.24 -23.58 -11.09
CA GLY A 80 -18.21 -23.50 -9.63
C GLY A 80 -16.78 -23.53 -9.11
N TYR A 81 -15.98 -24.44 -9.66
CA TYR A 81 -14.55 -24.54 -9.35
C TYR A 81 -13.76 -23.34 -9.85
N LEU A 82 -13.89 -22.98 -11.13
CA LEU A 82 -13.15 -21.87 -11.72
C LEU A 82 -13.50 -20.54 -11.04
N GLY A 83 -14.78 -20.30 -10.78
CA GLY A 83 -15.25 -19.10 -10.08
C GLY A 83 -14.71 -19.03 -8.65
N LEU A 84 -14.81 -20.12 -7.89
CA LEU A 84 -14.31 -20.17 -6.52
C LEU A 84 -12.79 -20.01 -6.47
N ILE A 85 -12.04 -20.74 -7.29
CA ILE A 85 -10.58 -20.68 -7.34
C ILE A 85 -10.14 -19.26 -7.73
N ALA A 86 -10.75 -18.66 -8.76
CA ALA A 86 -10.42 -17.31 -9.18
C ALA A 86 -10.68 -16.28 -8.07
N ILE A 87 -11.87 -16.28 -7.48
CA ILE A 87 -12.26 -15.34 -6.42
C ILE A 87 -11.41 -15.56 -5.16
N GLY A 88 -11.26 -16.81 -4.72
CA GLY A 88 -10.47 -17.19 -3.56
C GLY A 88 -9.02 -16.73 -3.70
N ASN A 89 -8.41 -16.96 -4.87
CA ASN A 89 -7.06 -16.50 -5.17
C ASN A 89 -6.93 -14.98 -5.19
N ILE A 90 -7.86 -14.26 -5.83
CA ILE A 90 -7.84 -12.79 -5.86
C ILE A 90 -7.79 -12.24 -4.44
N TYR A 91 -8.67 -12.72 -3.56
CA TYR A 91 -8.68 -12.24 -2.18
C TYR A 91 -7.51 -12.75 -1.36
N ALA A 92 -7.04 -13.99 -1.56
CA ALA A 92 -5.91 -14.54 -0.84
C ALA A 92 -4.64 -13.74 -1.14
N VAL A 93 -4.45 -13.36 -2.40
CA VAL A 93 -3.39 -12.44 -2.81
C VAL A 93 -3.54 -11.08 -2.14
N ARG A 94 -4.75 -10.49 -2.13
CA ARG A 94 -4.97 -9.18 -1.50
C ARG A 94 -4.65 -9.22 0.00
N ALA A 95 -5.09 -10.27 0.69
CA ALA A 95 -4.81 -10.50 2.09
C ALA A 95 -3.31 -10.66 2.35
N TRP A 96 -2.63 -11.45 1.52
CA TRP A 96 -1.20 -11.67 1.57
C TRP A 96 -0.40 -10.38 1.34
N MET A 97 -0.73 -9.60 0.32
CA MET A 97 -0.03 -8.33 0.06
C MET A 97 -0.22 -7.33 1.18
N LEU A 98 -1.43 -7.25 1.77
CA LEU A 98 -1.68 -6.40 2.92
C LEU A 98 -0.84 -6.84 4.13
N TYR A 99 -0.78 -8.15 4.39
CA TYR A 99 0.06 -8.72 5.42
C TYR A 99 1.54 -8.39 5.20
N CYS A 100 2.08 -8.62 4.00
CA CYS A 100 3.47 -8.31 3.68
C CYS A 100 3.77 -6.81 3.78
N ALA A 101 2.90 -5.93 3.27
CA ALA A 101 3.07 -4.49 3.37
C ALA A 101 3.11 -4.04 4.84
N TYR A 102 2.24 -4.62 5.67
CA TYR A 102 2.24 -4.36 7.10
C TYR A 102 3.52 -4.85 7.77
N THR A 103 3.92 -6.09 7.52
CA THR A 103 5.17 -6.64 8.08
C THR A 103 6.38 -5.80 7.69
N VAL A 104 6.46 -5.36 6.42
CA VAL A 104 7.52 -4.46 5.96
C VAL A 104 7.50 -3.16 6.75
N THR A 105 6.33 -2.56 6.95
CA THR A 105 6.19 -1.30 7.69
C THR A 105 6.59 -1.45 9.16
N GLN A 106 6.21 -2.56 9.79
CA GLN A 106 6.61 -2.85 11.17
C GLN A 106 8.12 -3.03 11.31
N LEU A 107 8.74 -3.80 10.39
CA LEU A 107 10.19 -3.97 10.37
C LEU A 107 10.90 -2.63 10.17
N GLN A 108 10.35 -1.77 9.31
CA GLN A 108 10.87 -0.42 9.05
C GLN A 108 10.82 0.50 10.27
N ILE A 109 9.75 0.46 11.06
CA ILE A 109 9.59 1.32 12.26
C ILE A 109 10.51 0.86 13.38
N HIS A 110 10.72 -0.44 13.52
CA HIS A 110 11.46 -1.01 14.64
C HIS A 110 12.99 -1.10 14.45
N GLN A 111 13.57 -0.68 13.30
CA GLN A 111 14.96 -1.03 13.01
C GLN A 111 15.96 0.10 12.67
N ASP A 112 17.04 0.05 13.45
CA ASP A 112 18.39 0.57 13.20
C ASP A 112 19.39 -0.51 12.67
N ASP A 113 18.97 -1.78 12.54
CA ASP A 113 19.87 -2.90 12.22
C ASP A 113 19.94 -3.31 10.74
N SER A 114 21.12 -3.75 10.29
CA SER A 114 21.38 -4.22 8.92
C SER A 114 20.64 -5.51 8.54
N SER A 115 20.32 -6.38 9.50
CA SER A 115 19.57 -7.64 9.28
C SER A 115 18.12 -7.41 8.83
N ALA A 116 17.57 -6.24 9.19
CA ALA A 116 16.26 -5.72 8.75
C ALA A 116 16.12 -5.69 7.24
N ASN A 117 17.16 -5.14 6.60
CA ASN A 117 17.12 -4.76 5.21
C ASN A 117 17.01 -6.00 4.32
N ASP A 118 17.71 -7.07 4.67
CA ASP A 118 17.60 -8.37 3.98
C ASP A 118 16.21 -8.99 4.10
N ALA A 119 15.55 -8.83 5.26
CA ALA A 119 14.19 -9.32 5.46
C ALA A 119 13.18 -8.49 4.66
N VAL A 120 13.29 -7.16 4.70
CA VAL A 120 12.46 -6.23 3.93
C VAL A 120 12.61 -6.46 2.43
N GLN A 121 13.84 -6.62 1.93
CA GLN A 121 14.10 -6.87 0.51
C GLN A 121 13.57 -8.24 0.05
N ARG A 122 13.64 -9.27 0.92
CA ARG A 122 12.97 -10.56 0.69
C ARG A 122 11.45 -10.40 0.60
N LEU A 123 10.84 -9.66 1.53
CA LEU A 123 9.39 -9.39 1.54
C LEU A 123 8.94 -8.58 0.32
N ARG A 124 9.71 -7.59 -0.12
CA ARG A 124 9.44 -6.84 -1.36
C ARG A 124 9.43 -7.73 -2.59
N ARG A 125 10.32 -8.73 -2.67
CA ARG A 125 10.28 -9.73 -3.76
C ARG A 125 8.98 -10.54 -3.73
N TYR A 126 8.45 -10.86 -2.56
CA TYR A 126 7.16 -11.53 -2.41
C TYR A 126 5.95 -10.64 -2.74
N LEU A 127 6.10 -9.31 -2.69
CA LEU A 127 5.09 -8.34 -3.11
C LEU A 127 5.06 -8.13 -4.63
N SER A 128 6.04 -8.65 -5.38
CA SER A 128 6.06 -8.54 -6.84
C SER A 128 4.87 -9.28 -7.46
N SER A 129 4.09 -8.55 -8.27
CA SER A 129 2.91 -9.09 -8.97
C SER A 129 3.24 -10.33 -9.82
N GLU A 130 4.40 -10.39 -10.46
CA GLU A 130 4.82 -11.56 -11.23
C GLU A 130 5.04 -12.80 -10.35
N PHE A 131 5.71 -12.62 -9.22
CA PHE A 131 5.99 -13.70 -8.29
C PHE A 131 4.68 -14.30 -7.77
N ILE A 132 3.77 -13.43 -7.37
CA ILE A 132 2.46 -13.79 -6.87
C ILE A 132 1.66 -14.55 -7.93
N ILE A 133 1.53 -14.00 -9.15
CA ILE A 133 0.74 -14.62 -10.22
C ILE A 133 1.29 -16.01 -10.53
N LYS A 134 2.60 -16.18 -10.72
CA LYS A 134 3.22 -17.48 -11.04
C LYS A 134 2.95 -18.52 -9.94
N ARG A 135 3.13 -18.14 -8.68
CA ARG A 135 2.94 -19.06 -7.54
C ARG A 135 1.48 -19.41 -7.30
N VAL A 136 0.58 -18.43 -7.41
CA VAL A 136 -0.86 -18.62 -7.23
C VAL A 136 -1.42 -19.50 -8.35
N LEU A 137 -1.03 -19.27 -9.61
CA LEU A 137 -1.42 -20.14 -10.72
C LEU A 137 -0.92 -21.57 -10.51
N LEU A 138 0.36 -21.74 -10.16
CA LEU A 138 0.92 -23.06 -9.91
C LEU A 138 0.22 -23.78 -8.74
N ALA A 139 -0.08 -23.06 -7.65
CA ALA A 139 -0.82 -23.60 -6.50
C ALA A 139 -2.28 -23.92 -6.81
N SER A 140 -2.85 -23.35 -7.88
CA SER A 140 -4.22 -23.59 -8.30
C SER A 140 -4.39 -24.82 -9.19
N LEU A 141 -3.31 -25.27 -9.87
CA LEU A 141 -3.39 -26.43 -10.77
C LEU A 141 -3.86 -27.71 -10.08
N PRO A 142 -3.39 -28.07 -8.87
CA PRO A 142 -3.91 -29.24 -8.16
C PRO A 142 -5.40 -29.17 -7.83
N LEU A 143 -5.95 -27.96 -7.66
CA LEU A 143 -7.38 -27.76 -7.37
C LEU A 143 -8.27 -28.12 -8.57
N LEU A 144 -7.71 -28.18 -9.79
CA LEU A 144 -8.42 -28.59 -11.00
C LEU A 144 -8.46 -30.11 -11.20
N ILE A 145 -7.70 -30.88 -10.41
CA ILE A 145 -7.68 -32.35 -10.52
C ILE A 145 -9.04 -32.94 -10.15
N ALA A 146 -9.67 -32.45 -9.08
CA ALA A 146 -10.97 -32.96 -8.63
C ALA A 146 -12.10 -32.80 -9.66
N PRO A 147 -12.35 -31.60 -10.24
CA PRO A 147 -13.36 -31.47 -11.28
C PRO A 147 -13.00 -32.25 -12.55
N ALA A 148 -11.71 -32.31 -12.92
CA ALA A 148 -11.26 -33.13 -14.05
C ALA A 148 -11.54 -34.63 -13.81
N ALA A 149 -11.19 -35.16 -12.64
CA ALA A 149 -11.47 -36.53 -12.25
C ALA A 149 -12.98 -36.81 -12.29
N ALA A 150 -13.80 -35.93 -11.71
CA ALA A 150 -15.26 -36.07 -11.75
C ALA A 150 -15.80 -36.10 -13.20
N THR A 151 -15.26 -35.27 -14.09
CA THR A 151 -15.71 -35.26 -15.50
C THR A 151 -15.35 -36.53 -16.26
N VAL A 152 -14.24 -37.19 -15.89
CA VAL A 152 -13.79 -38.43 -16.52
C VAL A 152 -14.53 -39.64 -15.95
N THR A 153 -14.74 -39.68 -14.63
CA THR A 153 -15.31 -40.86 -13.96
C THR A 153 -16.83 -40.93 -14.02
N VAL A 154 -17.51 -39.82 -14.33
CA VAL A 154 -18.97 -39.71 -14.27
C VAL A 154 -19.54 -39.30 -15.65
N PRO A 155 -19.88 -40.27 -16.52
CA PRO A 155 -20.30 -39.99 -17.90
C PRO A 155 -21.51 -39.06 -18.03
N HIS A 156 -22.44 -39.09 -17.06
CA HIS A 156 -23.60 -38.22 -17.09
C HIS A 156 -23.26 -36.75 -16.88
N LEU A 157 -22.08 -36.40 -16.37
CA LEU A 157 -21.66 -35.00 -16.28
C LEU A 157 -21.27 -34.43 -17.64
N VAL A 158 -20.79 -35.25 -18.57
CA VAL A 158 -20.36 -34.81 -19.91
C VAL A 158 -21.56 -34.63 -20.83
N ASN A 159 -22.45 -35.62 -20.87
CA ASN A 159 -23.58 -35.65 -21.80
C ASN A 159 -24.90 -35.18 -21.18
N GLY A 160 -24.93 -35.03 -19.85
CA GLY A 160 -26.14 -34.65 -19.13
C GLY A 160 -26.44 -33.15 -19.20
N VAL A 161 -27.73 -32.87 -19.10
CA VAL A 161 -28.28 -31.52 -19.11
C VAL A 161 -29.31 -31.41 -17.98
N GLY A 162 -29.39 -30.25 -17.33
CA GLY A 162 -30.39 -30.02 -16.27
C GLY A 162 -29.92 -30.45 -14.87
N ASN A 163 -30.59 -31.43 -14.27
CA ASN A 163 -30.37 -31.82 -12.88
C ASN A 163 -29.08 -32.65 -12.72
N CYS A 164 -27.97 -31.94 -12.58
CA CYS A 164 -26.65 -32.52 -12.41
C CYS A 164 -26.41 -32.87 -10.95
N ASP A 165 -26.44 -34.16 -10.62
CA ASP A 165 -25.87 -34.62 -9.36
C ASP A 165 -24.35 -34.62 -9.44
N ARG A 166 -23.73 -33.76 -8.64
CA ARG A 166 -22.29 -33.54 -8.57
C ARG A 166 -21.62 -34.42 -7.51
N GLY A 167 -22.41 -35.04 -6.63
CA GLY A 167 -21.94 -35.98 -5.61
C GLY A 167 -20.69 -35.52 -4.87
N PHE A 168 -19.62 -36.32 -4.94
CA PHE A 168 -18.33 -36.07 -4.30
C PHE A 168 -17.71 -34.71 -4.65
N ALA A 169 -17.94 -34.18 -5.86
CA ALA A 169 -17.33 -32.93 -6.29
C ALA A 169 -17.81 -31.72 -5.45
N ASP A 170 -19.08 -31.68 -5.05
CA ASP A 170 -19.58 -30.58 -4.22
C ASP A 170 -18.91 -30.55 -2.83
N TYR A 171 -18.55 -31.72 -2.27
CA TYR A 171 -17.82 -31.80 -1.01
C TYR A 171 -16.38 -31.31 -1.16
N VAL A 172 -15.70 -31.65 -2.26
CA VAL A 172 -14.34 -31.14 -2.52
C VAL A 172 -14.35 -29.63 -2.74
N LEU A 173 -15.35 -29.11 -3.47
CA LEU A 173 -15.52 -27.67 -3.67
C LEU A 173 -15.75 -26.95 -2.34
N ALA A 174 -16.61 -27.50 -1.47
CA ALA A 174 -16.84 -26.97 -0.12
C ALA A 174 -15.57 -27.00 0.74
N ALA A 175 -14.78 -28.07 0.68
CA ALA A 175 -13.50 -28.17 1.38
C ALA A 175 -12.50 -27.10 0.91
N PHE A 176 -12.41 -26.84 -0.40
CA PHE A 176 -11.58 -25.76 -0.94
C PHE A 176 -12.03 -24.39 -0.44
N PHE A 177 -13.35 -24.13 -0.44
CA PHE A 177 -13.89 -22.89 0.12
C PHE A 177 -13.51 -22.74 1.60
N GLY A 178 -13.69 -23.81 2.39
CA GLY A 178 -13.33 -23.84 3.80
C GLY A 178 -11.85 -23.54 4.05
N ALA A 179 -10.96 -24.08 3.22
CA ALA A 179 -9.53 -23.79 3.28
C ALA A 179 -9.22 -22.31 2.99
N TYR A 180 -9.83 -21.71 1.97
CA TYR A 180 -9.71 -20.28 1.71
C TYR A 180 -10.22 -19.45 2.90
N LEU A 181 -11.37 -19.82 3.46
CA LEU A 181 -11.96 -19.11 4.60
C LEU A 181 -11.05 -19.19 5.85
N ALA A 182 -10.47 -20.36 6.13
CA ALA A 182 -9.51 -20.53 7.21
C ALA A 182 -8.25 -19.67 7.00
N LEU A 183 -7.73 -19.63 5.77
CA LEU A 183 -6.61 -18.74 5.41
C LEU A 183 -6.99 -17.27 5.63
N PHE A 184 -8.19 -16.84 5.23
CA PHE A 184 -8.65 -15.47 5.46
C PHE A 184 -8.76 -15.12 6.93
N LEU A 185 -9.35 -16.00 7.73
CA LEU A 185 -9.48 -15.79 9.17
C LEU A 185 -8.11 -15.74 9.85
N TRP A 186 -7.17 -16.58 9.43
CA TRP A 186 -5.79 -16.55 9.93
C TRP A 186 -5.08 -15.24 9.60
N ILE A 187 -5.17 -14.75 8.36
CA ILE A 187 -4.59 -13.45 7.99
C ILE A 187 -5.30 -12.30 8.73
N ALA A 188 -6.62 -12.33 8.83
CA ALA A 188 -7.40 -11.31 9.53
C ALA A 188 -7.02 -11.24 11.03
N TYR A 189 -6.78 -12.39 11.66
CA TYR A 189 -6.28 -12.48 13.04
C TYR A 189 -4.88 -11.88 13.17
N LYS A 190 -3.96 -12.21 12.26
CA LYS A 190 -2.62 -11.61 12.24
C LYS A 190 -2.61 -10.09 12.00
N LEU A 191 -3.68 -9.57 11.41
CA LEU A 191 -3.86 -8.14 11.17
C LEU A 191 -4.67 -7.42 12.28
N GLN A 192 -4.95 -8.07 13.42
CA GLN A 192 -5.81 -7.51 14.46
C GLN A 192 -5.26 -6.22 15.10
N ASP A 193 -3.94 -6.11 15.24
CA ASP A 193 -3.29 -4.96 15.90
C ASP A 193 -2.97 -3.81 14.94
N VAL A 194 -3.23 -4.00 13.64
CA VAL A 194 -2.95 -3.02 12.60
C VAL A 194 -4.06 -1.97 12.54
N PHE A 195 -3.68 -0.70 12.61
CA PHE A 195 -4.57 0.41 12.32
C PHE A 195 -4.83 0.49 10.82
N ASP A 196 -6.10 0.48 10.44
CA ASP A 196 -6.54 0.43 9.05
C ASP A 196 -6.97 1.81 8.56
N GLY A 197 -6.01 2.66 8.19
CA GLY A 197 -6.29 4.02 7.70
C GLY A 197 -7.13 4.05 6.42
N PHE A 198 -6.99 3.02 5.58
CA PHE A 198 -7.64 2.93 4.27
C PHE A 198 -8.92 2.09 4.24
N GLY A 199 -9.29 1.41 5.32
CA GLY A 199 -10.50 0.59 5.41
C GLY A 199 -10.38 -0.78 4.72
N ILE A 200 -9.16 -1.27 4.46
CA ILE A 200 -8.89 -2.54 3.78
C ILE A 200 -9.19 -3.72 4.73
N LYS A 201 -8.79 -3.64 6.00
CA LYS A 201 -9.13 -4.65 7.03
C LYS A 201 -10.64 -4.75 7.23
N ALA A 202 -11.34 -3.60 7.26
CA ALA A 202 -12.80 -3.59 7.35
C ALA A 202 -13.46 -4.28 6.14
N GLU A 203 -12.91 -4.07 4.94
CA GLU A 203 -13.34 -4.77 3.73
C GLU A 203 -13.09 -6.28 3.84
N LEU A 204 -11.86 -6.71 4.16
CA LEU A 204 -11.54 -8.15 4.30
C LEU A 204 -12.41 -8.82 5.36
N LYS A 205 -12.66 -8.16 6.50
CA LYS A 205 -13.54 -8.69 7.55
C LYS A 205 -14.97 -8.86 7.02
N THR A 206 -15.52 -7.86 6.33
CA THR A 206 -16.86 -7.97 5.75
C THR A 206 -16.92 -9.09 4.72
N VAL A 207 -15.95 -9.19 3.81
CA VAL A 207 -15.90 -10.27 2.80
C VAL A 207 -15.79 -11.64 3.46
N GLY A 208 -14.93 -11.78 4.47
CA GLY A 208 -14.80 -13.01 5.26
C GLY A 208 -16.10 -13.42 5.93
N TRP A 209 -16.82 -12.48 6.56
CA TRP A 209 -18.14 -12.74 7.14
C TRP A 209 -19.18 -13.13 6.09
N THR A 210 -19.21 -12.45 4.94
CA THR A 210 -20.12 -12.85 3.86
C THR A 210 -19.80 -14.23 3.32
N GLY A 211 -18.53 -14.61 3.25
CA GLY A 211 -18.12 -15.97 2.90
C GLY A 211 -18.56 -17.00 3.94
N LEU A 212 -18.39 -16.68 5.23
CA LEU A 212 -18.80 -17.54 6.34
C LEU A 212 -20.32 -17.75 6.42
N VAL A 213 -21.12 -16.78 6.00
CA VAL A 213 -22.58 -16.93 5.92
C VAL A 213 -23.01 -17.63 4.63
N SER A 214 -22.46 -17.23 3.49
CA SER A 214 -22.88 -17.74 2.17
C SER A 214 -22.53 -19.21 1.97
N LEU A 215 -21.41 -19.72 2.49
CA LEU A 215 -21.02 -21.12 2.32
C LEU A 215 -21.99 -22.09 3.03
N PRO A 216 -22.28 -21.96 4.34
CA PRO A 216 -23.25 -22.82 5.02
C PRO A 216 -24.64 -22.73 4.37
N THR A 217 -25.08 -21.53 3.98
CA THR A 217 -26.34 -21.38 3.23
C THR A 217 -26.29 -22.16 1.92
N TRP A 218 -25.23 -22.00 1.14
CA TRP A 218 -25.08 -22.73 -0.11
C TRP A 218 -25.04 -24.25 0.10
N MET A 219 -24.30 -24.74 1.09
CA MET A 219 -24.25 -26.17 1.41
C MET A 219 -25.63 -26.67 1.83
N PHE A 220 -26.29 -26.00 2.78
CA PHE A 220 -27.59 -26.39 3.32
C PHE A 220 -28.66 -26.53 2.25
N PHE A 221 -28.74 -25.57 1.31
CA PHE A 221 -29.72 -25.61 0.22
C PHE A 221 -29.37 -26.54 -0.94
N ASN A 222 -28.14 -27.08 -1.00
CA ASN A 222 -27.74 -28.02 -2.05
C ASN A 222 -27.57 -29.47 -1.54
N THR A 223 -27.42 -29.70 -0.23
CA THR A 223 -27.25 -31.04 0.35
C THR A 223 -28.55 -31.64 0.88
N VAL A 224 -29.44 -30.83 1.46
CA VAL A 224 -30.71 -31.31 2.02
C VAL A 224 -31.72 -31.50 0.88
N HIS A 225 -32.15 -32.74 0.63
CA HIS A 225 -33.02 -33.10 -0.51
C HIS A 225 -34.25 -32.21 -0.66
N VAL A 226 -35.01 -32.00 0.42
CA VAL A 226 -36.22 -31.16 0.41
C VAL A 226 -35.91 -29.71 0.02
N LEU A 227 -34.78 -29.17 0.49
CA LEU A 227 -34.37 -27.80 0.18
C LEU A 227 -33.73 -27.68 -1.20
N LYS A 228 -33.11 -28.75 -1.69
CA LYS A 228 -32.56 -28.83 -3.04
C LYS A 228 -33.68 -28.70 -4.07
N ASP A 229 -34.78 -29.43 -3.88
CA ASP A 229 -35.96 -29.33 -4.75
C ASP A 229 -36.57 -27.92 -4.72
N PHE A 230 -36.67 -27.32 -3.53
CA PHE A 230 -37.11 -25.93 -3.39
C PHE A 230 -36.17 -24.94 -4.11
N ASN A 231 -34.86 -25.12 -3.93
CA ASN A 231 -33.82 -24.27 -4.51
C ASN A 231 -33.71 -24.40 -6.04
N GLN A 232 -34.15 -25.53 -6.59
CA GLN A 232 -34.18 -25.78 -8.04
C GLN A 232 -35.49 -25.29 -8.66
N ASN A 233 -36.63 -25.56 -8.03
CA ASN A 233 -37.94 -25.40 -8.66
C ASN A 233 -38.71 -24.13 -8.24
N VAL A 234 -38.37 -23.50 -7.11
CA VAL A 234 -39.14 -22.36 -6.57
C VAL A 234 -38.32 -21.09 -6.60
N PHE A 235 -37.23 -21.05 -5.84
CA PHE A 235 -36.40 -19.86 -5.73
C PHE A 235 -34.93 -20.25 -5.48
N PRO A 236 -33.96 -19.74 -6.27
CA PRO A 236 -32.56 -20.15 -6.19
C PRO A 236 -31.84 -19.48 -5.01
N ILE A 237 -32.23 -19.81 -3.77
CA ILE A 237 -31.65 -19.26 -2.52
C ILE A 237 -30.12 -19.40 -2.49
N SER A 238 -29.58 -20.54 -2.93
CA SER A 238 -28.13 -20.74 -2.89
C SER A 238 -27.38 -19.82 -3.86
N THR A 239 -27.95 -19.56 -5.04
CA THR A 239 -27.39 -18.57 -5.99
C THR A 239 -27.60 -17.16 -5.48
N PHE A 240 -28.77 -16.84 -4.91
CA PHE A 240 -29.07 -15.54 -4.32
C PHE A 240 -28.07 -15.16 -3.23
N GLY A 241 -27.75 -16.07 -2.32
CA GLY A 241 -26.75 -15.83 -1.26
C GLY A 241 -25.36 -15.49 -1.82
N ILE A 242 -24.92 -16.19 -2.88
CA ILE A 242 -23.66 -15.90 -3.56
C ILE A 242 -23.71 -14.53 -4.27
N LEU A 243 -24.80 -14.22 -4.97
CA LEU A 243 -24.97 -12.94 -5.66
C LEU A 243 -24.95 -11.76 -4.66
N ILE A 244 -25.61 -11.90 -3.52
CA ILE A 244 -25.56 -10.90 -2.43
C ILE A 244 -24.13 -10.74 -1.90
N ALA A 245 -23.40 -11.84 -1.69
CA ALA A 245 -22.01 -11.77 -1.26
C ALA A 245 -21.12 -11.03 -2.28
N ILE A 246 -21.33 -11.24 -3.59
CA ILE A 246 -20.64 -10.50 -4.66
C ILE A 246 -20.96 -9.01 -4.59
N ILE A 247 -22.23 -8.63 -4.41
CA ILE A 247 -22.63 -7.22 -4.30
C ILE A 247 -22.01 -6.57 -3.05
N ILE A 248 -22.03 -7.24 -1.90
CA ILE A 248 -21.40 -6.71 -0.67
C ILE A 248 -19.89 -6.54 -0.87
N ALA A 249 -19.22 -7.54 -1.46
CA ALA A 249 -17.81 -7.47 -1.77
C ALA A 249 -17.48 -6.30 -2.71
N PHE A 250 -18.29 -6.10 -3.75
CA PHE A 250 -18.13 -4.98 -4.69
C PHE A 250 -18.37 -3.62 -4.04
N VAL A 251 -19.43 -3.48 -3.24
CA VAL A 251 -19.74 -2.23 -2.54
C VAL A 251 -18.60 -1.84 -1.60
N ARG A 252 -18.06 -2.82 -0.85
CA ARG A 252 -16.98 -2.57 0.11
C ARG A 252 -15.63 -2.34 -0.57
N GLY A 253 -15.35 -3.05 -1.67
CA GLY A 253 -14.08 -2.95 -2.39
C GLY A 253 -13.99 -1.78 -3.38
N THR A 254 -15.12 -1.38 -3.97
CA THR A 254 -15.15 -0.44 -5.11
C THR A 254 -15.94 0.81 -4.79
N VAL A 255 -17.21 0.68 -4.41
CA VAL A 255 -18.12 1.83 -4.21
C VAL A 255 -17.71 2.68 -3.01
N TRP A 256 -17.39 2.04 -1.88
CA TRP A 256 -17.02 2.76 -0.66
C TRP A 256 -15.71 3.57 -0.81
N PRO A 257 -14.60 3.03 -1.36
CA PRO A 257 -13.40 3.82 -1.62
C PRO A 257 -13.61 4.92 -2.65
N LEU A 258 -14.44 4.66 -3.67
CA LEU A 258 -14.80 5.66 -4.67
C LEU A 258 -15.52 6.84 -4.01
N HIS A 259 -16.56 6.57 -3.20
CA HIS A 259 -17.26 7.59 -2.43
C HIS A 259 -16.30 8.38 -1.51
N ARG A 260 -15.43 7.69 -0.76
CA ARG A 260 -14.45 8.32 0.13
C ARG A 260 -13.47 9.23 -0.65
N SER A 261 -13.08 8.85 -1.86
CA SER A 261 -12.25 9.69 -2.74
C SER A 261 -12.95 11.01 -3.10
N TYR A 262 -14.26 10.99 -3.35
CA TYR A 262 -15.03 12.23 -3.60
C TYR A 262 -15.09 13.13 -2.38
N VAL A 263 -15.44 12.56 -1.21
CA VAL A 263 -15.57 13.33 0.04
C VAL A 263 -14.23 14.00 0.41
N LEU A 264 -13.12 13.25 0.37
CA LEU A 264 -11.80 13.80 0.70
C LEU A 264 -11.34 14.90 -0.28
N ASN A 265 -11.68 14.79 -1.56
CA ASN A 265 -11.35 15.84 -2.52
C ASN A 265 -12.22 17.09 -2.34
N ALA A 266 -13.48 16.92 -1.95
CA ALA A 266 -14.37 18.04 -1.66
C ALA A 266 -13.90 18.82 -0.42
N THR A 267 -13.49 18.13 0.64
CA THR A 267 -12.95 18.79 1.84
C THR A 267 -11.62 19.49 1.57
N LYS A 268 -10.72 18.89 0.78
CA LYS A 268 -9.46 19.54 0.36
C LYS A 268 -9.71 20.87 -0.38
N ARG A 269 -10.70 20.91 -1.28
CA ARG A 269 -11.08 22.15 -1.99
C ARG A 269 -11.65 23.21 -1.05
N ALA A 270 -12.55 22.81 -0.15
CA ALA A 270 -13.17 23.73 0.82
C ALA A 270 -12.21 24.24 1.91
N GLY A 271 -11.11 23.53 2.15
CA GLY A 271 -10.00 23.99 3.01
C GLY A 271 -9.09 24.98 2.29
N SER A 272 -8.68 24.65 1.06
CA SER A 272 -7.79 25.50 0.25
C SER A 272 -8.38 26.87 -0.10
N GLU A 273 -9.70 27.02 -0.10
CA GLU A 273 -10.39 28.29 -0.41
C GLU A 273 -10.51 29.21 0.82
N ARG A 274 -10.19 28.71 2.03
CA ARG A 274 -10.21 29.51 3.27
C ARG A 274 -8.87 30.15 3.63
N ASP A 275 -7.81 29.89 2.86
CA ASP A 275 -6.44 30.37 3.14
C ASP A 275 -6.00 31.58 2.28
N LEU A 276 -6.94 32.43 1.82
CA LEU A 276 -6.61 33.81 1.44
C LEU A 276 -7.08 34.78 2.53
N PRO A 277 -6.21 35.18 3.47
CA PRO A 277 -6.42 36.40 4.22
C PRO A 277 -6.14 37.58 3.29
N THR A 278 -7.19 38.31 2.91
CA THR A 278 -7.05 39.72 2.54
C THR A 278 -6.44 40.45 3.74
N ASP A 279 -5.17 40.77 3.57
CA ASP A 279 -4.37 41.63 4.42
C ASP A 279 -5.08 42.97 4.63
N ARG A 280 -5.51 43.25 5.87
CA ARG A 280 -5.51 44.60 6.47
C ARG A 280 -5.98 44.60 7.93
N ASP A 281 -5.18 45.32 8.71
CA ASP A 281 -5.51 46.09 9.91
C ASP A 281 -5.24 45.48 11.30
N SER A 282 -4.11 45.95 11.84
CA SER A 282 -4.01 46.67 13.13
C SER A 282 -3.34 45.96 14.32
N ARG A 283 -2.23 46.59 14.72
CA ARG A 283 -1.48 46.48 15.98
C ARG A 283 -2.37 46.50 17.23
N SER A 284 -2.04 45.65 18.21
CA SER A 284 -1.97 46.04 19.62
C SER A 284 -1.08 45.06 20.41
N PRO A 285 -0.08 45.51 21.18
CA PRO A 285 0.76 44.65 22.01
C PRO A 285 0.38 44.79 23.49
N ASP A 286 -0.66 44.09 23.96
CA ASP A 286 -0.94 43.97 25.39
C ASP A 286 -1.82 42.73 25.67
N ALA A 287 -1.20 41.62 26.09
CA ALA A 287 -1.83 40.57 26.90
C ALA A 287 -0.80 39.48 27.26
N LEU A 288 0.05 39.78 28.24
CA LEU A 288 0.88 38.82 28.95
C LEU A 288 0.06 38.23 30.11
N ALA A 289 -0.81 37.24 29.85
CA ALA A 289 -1.37 36.36 30.88
C ALA A 289 -2.10 35.17 30.22
N GLY A 290 -1.70 33.93 30.57
CA GLY A 290 -2.49 32.72 30.25
C GLY A 290 -1.93 31.82 29.13
N LYS A 291 -0.70 31.34 29.27
CA LYS A 291 -0.13 30.32 28.37
C LYS A 291 -0.59 28.91 28.78
N THR A 292 -1.86 28.58 28.51
CA THR A 292 -2.43 27.25 28.83
C THR A 292 -3.30 26.64 27.72
N VAL A 293 -3.16 27.07 26.46
CA VAL A 293 -3.62 26.34 25.27
C VAL A 293 -2.71 26.67 24.07
N SER A 294 -1.48 26.15 24.04
CA SER A 294 -0.68 26.13 22.80
C SER A 294 -0.83 24.76 22.14
N THR A 295 -2.02 24.45 21.63
CA THR A 295 -2.32 24.40 20.18
C THR A 295 -1.20 23.74 19.37
N LEU A 296 -1.34 22.44 19.12
CA LEU A 296 -0.62 21.76 18.02
C LEU A 296 -1.20 22.27 16.69
N THR A 297 -0.94 23.54 16.37
CA THR A 297 -1.51 24.22 15.20
C THR A 297 -0.83 23.84 13.89
N CYS A 298 0.43 23.44 13.96
CA CYS A 298 1.20 23.05 12.80
C CYS A 298 2.00 21.77 13.03
N LEU A 299 2.52 21.19 11.95
CA LEU A 299 3.33 19.98 12.01
C LEU A 299 4.56 20.18 12.90
N ARG A 300 5.18 21.37 12.88
CA ARG A 300 6.35 21.69 13.71
C ARG A 300 6.07 21.51 15.20
N ASP A 301 4.91 21.94 15.66
CA ASP A 301 4.51 21.81 17.07
C ASP A 301 4.42 20.33 17.45
N VAL A 302 3.85 19.50 16.56
CA VAL A 302 3.72 18.05 16.75
C VAL A 302 5.08 17.38 16.82
N LEU A 303 5.99 17.72 15.89
CA LEU A 303 7.34 17.14 15.85
C LEU A 303 8.24 17.63 16.99
N SER A 304 7.91 18.76 17.62
CA SER A 304 8.68 19.30 18.75
C SER A 304 8.38 18.62 20.10
N SER A 305 7.34 17.79 20.17
CA SER A 305 6.91 17.10 21.39
C SER A 305 7.08 15.59 21.24
N ASP A 306 7.70 14.93 22.22
CA ASP A 306 7.89 13.46 22.21
C ASP A 306 6.56 12.70 22.03
N ILE A 307 5.50 13.14 22.71
CA ILE A 307 4.17 12.51 22.59
C ILE A 307 3.57 12.80 21.20
N GLY A 308 3.82 14.00 20.67
CA GLY A 308 3.34 14.42 19.36
C GLY A 308 3.99 13.64 18.23
N ILE A 309 5.32 13.53 18.24
CA ILE A 309 6.08 12.80 17.22
C ILE A 309 5.77 11.30 17.27
N ASP A 310 5.59 10.69 18.44
CA ASP A 310 5.17 9.28 18.55
C ASP A 310 3.76 9.03 18.00
N ALA A 311 2.82 9.94 18.30
CA ALA A 311 1.47 9.86 17.74
C ALA A 311 1.49 10.04 16.21
N PHE A 312 2.30 10.96 15.71
CA PHE A 312 2.46 11.21 14.28
C PHE A 312 3.15 10.04 13.57
N ARG A 313 4.21 9.48 14.15
CA ARG A 313 4.90 8.27 13.67
C ARG A 313 3.95 7.09 13.58
N THR A 314 3.14 6.87 14.62
CA THR A 314 2.10 5.83 14.64
C THR A 314 1.06 6.04 13.54
N PHE A 315 0.70 7.29 13.27
CA PHE A 315 -0.21 7.61 12.18
C PHE A 315 0.43 7.35 10.80
N CYS A 316 1.66 7.82 10.56
CA CYS A 316 2.41 7.58 9.32
C CYS A 316 2.59 6.08 9.06
N ALA A 317 2.89 5.29 10.09
CA ALA A 317 2.93 3.84 10.05
C ALA A 317 1.62 3.22 9.54
N SER A 318 0.50 3.73 10.01
CA SER A 318 -0.82 3.23 9.62
C SER A 318 -1.24 3.60 8.19
N GLU A 319 -0.60 4.61 7.62
CA GLU A 319 -0.80 5.02 6.23
C GLU A 319 0.28 4.48 5.28
N PHE A 320 1.18 3.61 5.75
CA PHE A 320 2.32 3.10 4.97
C PHE A 320 3.19 4.25 4.42
N ALA A 321 3.39 5.31 5.21
CA ALA A 321 4.12 6.53 4.85
C ALA A 321 5.14 6.92 5.95
N ALA A 322 5.65 5.94 6.69
CA ALA A 322 6.58 6.15 7.80
C ALA A 322 7.98 6.59 7.35
N GLU A 323 8.37 6.28 6.11
CA GLU A 323 9.69 6.60 5.56
C GLU A 323 10.02 8.10 5.62
N ASN A 324 9.02 8.96 5.43
CA ASN A 324 9.19 10.41 5.44
C ASN A 324 9.53 10.96 6.83
N ILE A 325 8.81 10.50 7.86
CA ILE A 325 9.08 10.93 9.24
C ILE A 325 10.39 10.32 9.76
N LEU A 326 10.66 9.05 9.43
CA LEU A 326 11.90 8.38 9.81
C LEU A 326 13.13 9.05 9.17
N PHE A 327 13.04 9.50 7.91
CA PHE A 327 14.09 10.29 7.28
C PHE A 327 14.29 11.64 7.98
N TYR A 328 13.20 12.35 8.28
CA TYR A 328 13.26 13.63 8.96
C TYR A 328 14.00 13.53 10.30
N GLU A 329 13.64 12.53 11.11
CA GLU A 329 14.29 12.24 12.41
C GLU A 329 15.74 11.80 12.24
N ALA A 330 16.03 10.92 11.27
CA ALA A 330 17.39 10.47 11.00
C ALA A 330 18.33 11.63 10.63
N VAL A 331 17.84 12.64 9.89
CA VAL A 331 18.62 13.84 9.55
C VAL A 331 18.85 14.73 10.77
N ASP A 332 17.87 14.85 11.67
CA ASP A 332 18.04 15.60 12.92
C ASP A 332 19.04 14.90 13.85
N MET A 333 18.96 13.58 14.00
CA MET A 333 19.93 12.77 14.75
C MET A 333 21.34 12.84 14.14
N TYR A 334 21.45 12.77 12.81
CA TYR A 334 22.71 12.93 12.08
C TYR A 334 23.38 14.27 12.41
N ARG A 335 22.60 15.36 12.47
CA ARG A 335 23.10 16.69 12.82
C ARG A 335 23.46 16.80 14.30
N ALA A 336 22.62 16.28 15.19
CA ALA A 336 22.82 16.34 16.64
C ALA A 336 24.07 15.55 17.08
N SER A 337 24.25 14.36 16.52
CA SER A 337 25.40 13.47 16.78
C SER A 337 26.72 13.97 16.20
N SER A 338 26.68 15.08 15.45
CA SER A 338 27.82 15.66 14.73
C SER A 338 27.93 17.18 15.01
N SER A 339 27.50 17.62 16.20
CA SER A 339 27.33 19.03 16.58
C SER A 339 28.62 19.87 16.57
N LYS A 340 28.47 21.16 16.20
CA LYS A 340 29.52 22.18 16.12
C LYS A 340 30.41 22.32 17.36
N THR A 341 29.83 22.12 18.53
CA THR A 341 30.54 22.30 19.81
C THR A 341 31.59 21.21 20.03
N ALA A 342 31.41 20.01 19.46
CA ALA A 342 32.29 18.87 19.68
C ALA A 342 33.66 19.04 19.01
N TYR A 343 33.74 19.76 17.88
CA TYR A 343 34.96 19.87 17.06
C TYR A 343 35.58 21.27 17.01
N ALA A 344 35.03 22.23 17.75
CA ALA A 344 35.59 23.57 17.88
C ALA A 344 37.00 23.55 18.51
N THR A 345 37.29 22.57 19.37
CA THR A 345 38.55 22.45 20.14
C THR A 345 39.47 21.31 19.70
N MET A 346 39.10 20.55 18.66
CA MET A 346 39.86 19.36 18.21
C MET A 346 41.08 19.73 17.37
N ALA A 347 42.15 18.91 17.46
CA ALA A 347 43.34 19.02 16.63
C ALA A 347 43.07 18.58 15.17
N GLU A 348 43.89 19.06 14.22
CA GLU A 348 43.67 18.88 12.77
C GLU A 348 43.56 17.40 12.34
N VAL A 349 44.40 16.53 12.89
CA VAL A 349 44.38 15.09 12.58
C VAL A 349 43.08 14.42 13.05
N GLU A 350 42.59 14.79 14.23
CA GLU A 350 41.36 14.26 14.82
C GLU A 350 40.12 14.72 14.05
N LEU A 351 40.17 15.96 13.56
CA LEU A 351 39.13 16.57 12.75
C LEU A 351 38.94 15.85 11.40
N GLY A 352 40.04 15.43 10.76
CA GLY A 352 40.01 14.64 9.53
C GLY A 352 39.39 13.25 9.71
N LEU A 353 39.69 12.58 10.82
CA LEU A 353 39.10 11.29 11.15
C LEU A 353 37.59 11.40 11.39
N HIS A 354 37.17 12.43 12.12
CA HIS A 354 35.76 12.70 12.40
C HIS A 354 34.98 13.10 11.14
N LEU A 355 35.58 13.87 10.23
CA LEU A 355 35.01 14.16 8.91
C LEU A 355 34.71 12.87 8.13
N GLY A 356 35.63 11.89 8.18
CA GLY A 356 35.42 10.57 7.60
C GLY A 356 34.23 9.81 8.20
N GLU A 357 34.08 9.88 9.52
CA GLU A 357 32.94 9.27 10.23
C GLU A 357 31.60 9.92 9.86
N ILE A 358 31.53 11.25 9.84
CA ILE A 358 30.32 12.00 9.44
C ILE A 358 29.98 11.65 7.98
N ARG A 359 30.97 11.56 7.10
CA ARG A 359 30.77 11.17 5.69
C ARG A 359 30.20 9.75 5.58
N ASN A 360 30.70 8.81 6.38
CA ASN A 360 30.18 7.45 6.42
C ASN A 360 28.73 7.41 6.92
N ARG A 361 28.38 8.18 7.96
CA ARG A 361 26.98 8.30 8.43
C ARG A 361 26.08 8.91 7.36
N ALA A 362 26.53 9.96 6.68
CA ALA A 362 25.79 10.54 5.55
C ALA A 362 25.57 9.53 4.42
N ARG A 363 26.58 8.67 4.15
CA ARG A 363 26.47 7.59 3.16
C ARG A 363 25.43 6.54 3.56
N LEU A 364 25.33 6.21 4.86
CA LEU A 364 24.28 5.32 5.37
C LEU A 364 22.88 5.92 5.19
N LEU A 365 22.70 7.23 5.45
CA LEU A 365 21.44 7.92 5.18
C LEU A 365 21.08 7.88 3.68
N TYR A 366 22.05 8.13 2.80
CA TYR A 366 21.85 7.99 1.36
C TYR A 366 21.38 6.58 0.99
N GLN A 367 22.07 5.53 1.46
CA GLN A 367 21.71 4.14 1.17
C GLN A 367 20.34 3.75 1.72
N LYS A 368 19.96 4.28 2.89
CA LYS A 368 18.70 3.96 3.57
C LYS A 368 17.48 4.67 2.93
N TYR A 369 17.65 5.90 2.46
CA TYR A 369 16.52 6.76 2.06
C TYR A 369 16.55 7.33 0.63
N LEU A 370 17.72 7.45 -0.02
CA LEU A 370 17.85 8.18 -1.29
C LEU A 370 18.37 7.33 -2.46
N ALA A 371 19.05 6.22 -2.16
CA ALA A 371 19.56 5.29 -3.16
C ALA A 371 18.41 4.63 -3.94
N PRO A 372 18.66 4.08 -5.13
CA PRO A 372 17.61 3.49 -5.94
C PRO A 372 17.16 2.20 -5.27
N ASP A 373 15.84 2.01 -5.14
CA ASP A 373 15.25 0.89 -4.43
C ASP A 373 15.62 0.82 -2.94
N ALA A 374 16.00 1.96 -2.35
CA ALA A 374 16.35 2.05 -0.93
C ALA A 374 15.24 1.47 -0.04
N PRO A 375 15.61 0.85 1.10
CA PRO A 375 14.65 0.18 1.99
C PRO A 375 13.60 1.15 2.55
N LEU A 376 13.93 2.43 2.67
CA LEU A 376 13.04 3.53 3.05
C LEU A 376 13.11 4.67 2.02
N GLU A 377 13.14 4.34 0.73
CA GLU A 377 13.18 5.35 -0.33
C GLU A 377 12.08 6.41 -0.15
N ILE A 378 12.47 7.66 0.03
CA ILE A 378 11.55 8.78 0.24
C ILE A 378 11.12 9.39 -1.09
N ASN A 379 9.87 9.87 -1.13
CA ASN A 379 9.32 10.48 -2.33
C ASN A 379 9.77 11.94 -2.46
N LEU A 380 10.81 12.18 -3.25
CA LEU A 380 11.31 13.52 -3.58
C LEU A 380 11.01 13.87 -5.04
N SER A 381 10.78 15.15 -5.32
CA SER A 381 10.75 15.62 -6.70
C SER A 381 12.13 15.41 -7.35
N PHE A 382 12.12 15.14 -8.66
CA PHE A 382 13.35 14.89 -9.41
C PHE A 382 14.37 16.03 -9.22
N GLU A 383 13.91 17.28 -9.21
CA GLU A 383 14.78 18.44 -9.02
C GLU A 383 15.45 18.45 -7.64
N VAL A 384 14.69 18.21 -6.56
CA VAL A 384 15.22 18.18 -5.19
C VAL A 384 16.22 17.03 -5.05
N LEU A 385 15.86 15.84 -5.52
CA LEU A 385 16.74 14.67 -5.51
C LEU A 385 18.05 14.97 -6.26
N GLN A 386 17.98 15.51 -7.48
CA GLN A 386 19.18 15.85 -8.27
C GLN A 386 20.07 16.90 -7.59
N ARG A 387 19.48 17.89 -6.93
CA ARG A 387 20.25 18.90 -6.17
C ARG A 387 20.94 18.25 -4.96
N THR A 388 20.23 17.42 -4.20
CA THR A 388 20.80 16.69 -3.05
C THR A 388 21.92 15.73 -3.48
N LEU A 389 21.74 14.96 -4.57
CA LEU A 389 22.79 14.08 -5.09
C LEU A 389 24.04 14.84 -5.51
N ARG A 390 23.90 16.00 -6.17
CA ARG A 390 25.04 16.85 -6.53
C ARG A 390 25.81 17.32 -5.29
N MET A 391 25.10 17.69 -4.21
CA MET A 391 25.74 18.05 -2.94
C MET A 391 26.46 16.84 -2.32
N LEU A 392 25.87 15.65 -2.34
CA LEU A 392 26.50 14.43 -1.82
C LEU A 392 27.78 14.04 -2.59
N VAL A 393 27.78 14.19 -3.92
CA VAL A 393 28.97 13.98 -4.76
C VAL A 393 30.05 15.03 -4.45
N ALA A 394 29.68 16.30 -4.33
CA ALA A 394 30.61 17.38 -4.00
C ALA A 394 31.29 17.16 -2.64
N MET A 395 30.55 16.62 -1.67
CA MET A 395 31.06 16.27 -0.33
C MET A 395 31.72 14.89 -0.25
N ARG A 396 31.93 14.22 -1.39
CA ARG A 396 32.56 12.89 -1.52
C ARG A 396 31.83 11.79 -0.73
N VAL A 397 30.54 11.97 -0.43
CA VAL A 397 29.71 10.97 0.28
C VAL A 397 29.39 9.79 -0.66
N ILE A 398 29.15 10.09 -1.93
CA ILE A 398 28.84 9.12 -2.99
C ILE A 398 29.68 9.40 -4.24
N SER A 399 29.86 8.37 -5.07
CA SER A 399 30.55 8.54 -6.36
C SER A 399 29.64 9.17 -7.42
N ALA A 400 30.25 9.76 -8.44
CA ALA A 400 29.52 10.30 -9.58
C ALA A 400 28.73 9.21 -10.34
N ASP A 401 29.23 7.98 -10.34
CA ASP A 401 28.58 6.85 -11.00
C ASP A 401 27.36 6.36 -10.22
N GLU A 402 27.42 6.36 -8.88
CA GLU A 402 26.25 6.10 -8.02
C GLU A 402 25.14 7.12 -8.28
N ALA A 403 25.49 8.41 -8.37
CA ALA A 403 24.52 9.47 -8.70
C ALA A 403 23.95 9.35 -10.12
N ARG A 404 24.71 8.83 -11.09
CA ARG A 404 24.24 8.55 -12.46
C ARG A 404 23.31 7.35 -12.50
N ALA A 405 23.59 6.29 -11.73
CA ALA A 405 22.73 5.11 -11.64
C ALA A 405 21.31 5.49 -11.15
N GLN A 406 21.20 6.47 -10.23
CA GLN A 406 19.90 7.02 -9.81
C GLN A 406 19.10 7.63 -10.97
N ARG A 407 19.76 8.25 -11.96
CA ARG A 407 19.09 8.85 -13.13
C ARG A 407 18.56 7.81 -14.11
N ALA A 408 19.19 6.64 -14.16
CA ALA A 408 18.80 5.55 -15.06
C ALA A 408 17.66 4.70 -14.48
N SER A 409 17.33 4.86 -13.19
CA SER A 409 16.24 4.11 -12.57
C SER A 409 14.87 4.67 -13.01
N PRO A 410 13.96 3.81 -13.52
CA PRO A 410 12.64 4.23 -14.04
C PRO A 410 11.70 4.79 -12.96
N SER A 411 12.06 4.71 -11.68
CA SER A 411 11.28 5.19 -10.53
C SER A 411 11.19 6.72 -10.43
N GLY A 412 12.08 7.47 -11.11
CA GLY A 412 12.17 8.94 -11.03
C GLY A 412 11.33 9.73 -12.03
N LEU A 413 10.56 9.06 -12.91
CA LEU A 413 9.65 9.72 -13.84
C LEU A 413 8.35 10.13 -13.12
N SER A 414 8.37 11.34 -12.56
CA SER A 414 7.16 12.09 -12.24
C SER A 414 6.25 12.16 -13.47
N MET A 415 5.00 11.73 -13.32
CA MET A 415 3.98 11.64 -14.37
C MET A 415 3.37 13.02 -14.72
N SER A 416 4.17 14.08 -14.73
CA SER A 416 3.76 15.44 -15.15
C SER A 416 4.14 15.78 -16.58
N ASP A 417 5.10 15.06 -17.20
CA ASP A 417 5.71 15.52 -18.47
C ASP A 417 5.40 14.61 -19.67
N THR A 418 4.50 13.63 -19.53
CA THR A 418 4.21 12.65 -20.59
C THR A 418 3.24 13.13 -21.69
N SER A 419 3.00 14.44 -21.82
CA SER A 419 2.09 14.99 -22.84
C SER A 419 2.76 15.38 -24.15
N HIS A 420 4.10 15.42 -24.24
CA HIS A 420 4.77 16.01 -25.41
C HIS A 420 5.84 15.17 -26.11
N LEU A 421 5.99 13.89 -25.79
CA LEU A 421 6.94 13.01 -26.50
C LEU A 421 6.25 11.71 -26.96
N ILE A 422 5.27 11.88 -27.85
CA ILE A 422 4.93 10.88 -28.86
C ILE A 422 5.25 11.54 -30.20
N ASP A 423 6.54 11.60 -30.55
CA ASP A 423 6.94 11.42 -31.94
C ASP A 423 8.45 11.15 -32.02
N GLN A 424 8.81 10.30 -32.98
CA GLN A 424 10.16 9.99 -33.47
C GLN A 424 11.00 8.88 -32.81
N ARG A 425 11.39 7.97 -33.72
CA ARG A 425 12.43 6.91 -33.71
C ARG A 425 11.97 5.58 -33.09
N SER A 426 11.52 4.59 -33.86
CA SER A 426 11.96 4.06 -35.17
C SER A 426 13.45 3.70 -35.21
N SER A 427 13.72 2.38 -35.30
CA SER A 427 14.99 1.74 -35.69
C SER A 427 16.14 1.88 -34.68
N VAL A 428 16.92 0.87 -34.28
CA VAL A 428 17.39 -0.34 -34.96
C VAL A 428 17.66 -1.41 -33.89
N PHE A 429 17.28 -2.64 -34.19
CA PHE A 429 17.56 -3.85 -33.44
C PHE A 429 18.82 -4.48 -34.05
N THR A 430 19.92 -4.58 -33.28
CA THR A 430 21.03 -5.49 -33.61
C THR A 430 21.55 -6.13 -32.33
N LEU A 431 21.30 -7.42 -32.21
CA LEU A 431 21.86 -8.34 -31.24
C LEU A 431 23.24 -8.85 -31.70
N SER A 432 24.04 -9.26 -30.72
CA SER A 432 25.03 -10.38 -30.70
C SER A 432 26.50 -9.96 -30.47
N PRO A 433 27.42 -10.89 -30.08
CA PRO A 433 27.81 -11.09 -28.68
C PRO A 433 29.32 -11.27 -28.46
N SER A 434 29.71 -11.63 -27.23
CA SER A 434 31.04 -12.15 -26.81
C SER A 434 32.18 -11.10 -26.80
N LEU A 435 33.20 -11.16 -25.95
CA LEU A 435 34.05 -12.29 -25.60
C LEU A 435 34.82 -11.93 -24.30
N ALA A 436 35.08 -12.93 -23.48
CA ALA A 436 35.99 -12.87 -22.36
C ALA A 436 37.42 -12.60 -22.83
N THR A 437 38.19 -11.81 -22.09
CA THR A 437 39.66 -11.92 -22.11
C THR A 437 40.21 -11.57 -20.73
N SER A 438 40.84 -12.57 -20.12
CA SER A 438 41.71 -12.49 -18.97
C SER A 438 43.03 -11.81 -19.33
N VAL A 439 43.51 -10.84 -18.54
CA VAL A 439 44.94 -10.46 -18.48
C VAL A 439 45.27 -10.06 -17.04
N GLY A 440 46.45 -10.48 -16.59
CA GLY A 440 46.90 -10.48 -15.20
C GLY A 440 47.53 -9.19 -14.68
N LEU A 441 47.58 -9.15 -13.35
CA LEU A 441 48.63 -8.60 -12.46
C LEU A 441 49.51 -7.44 -12.97
N ARG A 442 49.33 -6.25 -12.37
CA ARG A 442 50.40 -5.53 -11.63
C ARG A 442 49.83 -4.41 -10.76
N PRO A 443 50.23 -4.27 -9.48
CA PRO A 443 49.92 -3.09 -8.69
C PRO A 443 50.93 -1.98 -9.02
N THR A 444 50.47 -0.91 -9.66
CA THR A 444 51.21 0.36 -9.72
C THR A 444 50.85 1.19 -8.48
N PRO A 445 51.83 1.73 -7.73
CA PRO A 445 51.54 2.71 -6.70
C PRO A 445 51.15 4.01 -7.41
N VAL A 446 49.87 4.37 -7.33
CA VAL A 446 49.43 5.72 -7.66
C VAL A 446 49.90 6.60 -6.50
N VAL A 447 51.03 7.25 -6.73
CA VAL A 447 51.44 8.44 -5.99
C VAL A 447 50.44 9.54 -6.38
N GLU A 448 49.41 9.73 -5.55
CA GLU A 448 48.59 10.94 -5.61
C GLU A 448 49.44 12.12 -5.12
N ASN A 449 50.02 12.82 -6.08
CA ASN A 449 50.61 14.12 -5.88
C ASN A 449 49.53 15.15 -5.52
N GLY A 450 49.75 15.85 -4.40
CA GLY A 450 49.31 17.24 -4.25
C GLY A 450 47.96 17.47 -3.58
N THR A 451 47.78 17.07 -2.32
CA THR A 451 46.88 17.81 -1.43
C THR A 451 47.67 18.91 -0.74
N ALA A 452 47.35 20.16 -1.09
CA ALA A 452 47.69 21.34 -0.31
C ALA A 452 47.35 21.12 1.18
N PRO A 453 48.05 21.75 2.13
CA PRO A 453 47.69 21.65 3.54
C PRO A 453 46.28 22.19 3.73
N THR A 454 45.31 21.29 3.92
CA THR A 454 43.94 21.64 4.28
C THR A 454 43.99 22.15 5.70
N THR A 455 44.13 23.46 5.85
CA THR A 455 44.13 24.11 7.17
C THR A 455 42.91 23.63 7.98
N ALA A 456 43.06 23.54 9.31
CA ALA A 456 41.97 23.11 10.19
C ALA A 456 40.65 23.89 9.95
N GLU A 457 40.73 25.13 9.47
CA GLU A 457 39.58 25.95 9.05
C GLU A 457 38.86 25.39 7.80
N SER A 458 39.62 24.94 6.79
CA SER A 458 39.05 24.31 5.59
C SER A 458 38.28 23.03 5.95
N VAL A 459 38.84 22.21 6.84
CA VAL A 459 38.19 20.97 7.29
C VAL A 459 36.92 21.28 8.09
N ARG A 460 36.93 22.31 8.95
CA ARG A 460 35.73 22.77 9.67
C ARG A 460 34.63 23.26 8.73
N ALA A 461 34.99 23.98 7.67
CA ALA A 461 34.04 24.42 6.66
C ALA A 461 33.44 23.23 5.88
N GLU A 462 34.24 22.21 5.58
CA GLU A 462 33.76 20.97 4.96
C GLU A 462 32.77 20.24 5.89
N ILE A 463 33.06 20.16 7.19
CA ILE A 463 32.13 19.58 8.18
C ILE A 463 30.81 20.37 8.19
N ASP A 464 30.83 21.71 8.26
CA ASP A 464 29.57 22.50 8.27
C ASP A 464 28.73 22.27 7.01
N ASN A 465 29.37 22.18 5.84
CA ASN A 465 28.68 21.85 4.59
C ASN A 465 28.09 20.44 4.62
N LEU A 466 28.83 19.48 5.18
CA LEU A 466 28.40 18.08 5.28
C LEU A 466 27.21 17.92 6.24
N LEU A 467 27.16 18.68 7.33
CA LEU A 467 26.02 18.71 8.26
C LEU A 467 24.75 19.25 7.61
N ARG A 468 24.88 20.09 6.59
CA ARG A 468 23.77 20.72 5.86
C ARG A 468 23.39 19.99 4.57
N VAL A 469 24.09 18.90 4.24
CA VAL A 469 23.97 18.21 2.94
C VAL A 469 22.55 17.73 2.64
N PHE A 470 21.76 17.41 3.68
CA PHE A 470 20.38 16.94 3.56
C PHE A 470 19.32 18.02 3.77
N ASN A 471 19.67 19.27 4.05
CA ASN A 471 18.68 20.32 4.39
C ASN A 471 17.60 20.49 3.34
N LEU A 472 17.99 20.46 2.05
CA LEU A 472 17.04 20.61 0.95
C LEU A 472 16.04 19.44 0.91
N ALA A 473 16.54 18.20 1.01
CA ALA A 473 15.70 17.01 1.02
C ALA A 473 14.79 16.98 2.27
N GLN A 474 15.34 17.27 3.44
CA GLN A 474 14.58 17.29 4.69
C GLN A 474 13.48 18.34 4.68
N SER A 475 13.75 19.55 4.16
CA SER A 475 12.73 20.60 4.00
C SER A 475 11.63 20.20 3.02
N ALA A 476 11.97 19.54 1.92
CA ALA A 476 10.99 19.05 0.95
C ALA A 476 10.10 17.97 1.57
N ILE A 477 10.67 17.04 2.33
CA ILE A 477 9.91 16.01 3.05
C ILE A 477 9.05 16.60 4.16
N PHE A 478 9.54 17.59 4.91
CA PHE A 478 8.73 18.30 5.89
C PHE A 478 7.49 18.93 5.23
N SER A 479 7.68 19.64 4.11
CA SER A 479 6.58 20.26 3.37
C SER A 479 5.60 19.22 2.79
N LEU A 480 6.11 18.09 2.30
CA LEU A 480 5.28 16.97 1.83
C LEU A 480 4.43 16.39 2.98
N MET A 481 5.04 16.15 4.14
CA MET A 481 4.32 15.67 5.31
C MET A 481 3.31 16.69 5.81
N GLU A 482 3.63 17.98 5.82
CA GLU A 482 2.75 19.05 6.29
C GLU A 482 1.50 19.17 5.40
N THR A 483 1.69 19.14 4.08
CA THR A 483 0.61 19.34 3.11
C THR A 483 -0.28 18.11 2.90
N ASP A 484 0.24 16.89 3.03
CA ASP A 484 -0.56 15.67 2.81
C ASP A 484 -0.81 14.86 4.09
N THR A 485 0.25 14.41 4.78
CA THR A 485 0.13 13.49 5.91
C THR A 485 -0.44 14.16 7.16
N TYR A 486 0.05 15.34 7.52
CA TYR A 486 -0.39 16.10 8.68
C TYR A 486 -1.83 16.58 8.53
N ALA A 487 -2.22 17.04 7.33
CA ALA A 487 -3.59 17.39 7.02
C ALA A 487 -4.56 16.20 7.25
N ARG A 488 -4.14 14.95 7.00
CA ARG A 488 -4.95 13.76 7.34
C ARG A 488 -4.85 13.38 8.81
N PHE A 489 -3.68 13.58 9.44
CA PHE A 489 -3.44 13.28 10.84
C PHE A 489 -4.40 14.05 11.75
N THR A 490 -4.65 15.33 11.51
CA THR A 490 -5.53 16.16 12.35
C THR A 490 -6.99 15.64 12.43
N PHE A 491 -7.45 14.86 11.45
CA PHE A 491 -8.77 14.22 11.46
C PHE A 491 -8.76 12.77 11.97
N SER A 492 -7.58 12.24 12.29
CA SER A 492 -7.38 10.84 12.68
C SER A 492 -7.81 10.56 14.12
N VAL A 493 -7.97 9.27 14.45
CA VAL A 493 -8.21 8.83 15.83
C VAL A 493 -6.99 9.11 16.69
N GLN A 494 -5.79 8.95 16.13
CA GLN A 494 -4.50 9.16 16.79
C GLN A 494 -4.36 10.61 17.26
N TYR A 495 -4.75 11.58 16.44
CA TYR A 495 -4.73 12.99 16.83
C TYR A 495 -5.74 13.29 17.94
N ARG A 496 -6.96 12.73 17.87
CA ARG A 496 -7.93 12.86 18.98
C ARG A 496 -7.40 12.28 20.29
N GLN A 497 -6.74 11.12 20.23
CA GLN A 497 -6.09 10.51 21.39
C GLN A 497 -4.91 11.35 21.91
N LEU A 498 -4.10 11.93 21.02
CA LEU A 498 -3.03 12.85 21.37
C LEU A 498 -3.58 14.08 22.11
N MET A 499 -4.62 14.72 21.58
CA MET A 499 -5.25 15.88 22.21
C MET A 499 -5.83 15.53 23.59
N ALA A 500 -6.45 14.36 23.75
CA ALA A 500 -6.92 13.89 25.05
C ALA A 500 -5.77 13.69 26.05
N LYS A 501 -4.66 13.07 25.62
CA LYS A 501 -3.46 12.89 26.47
C LYS A 501 -2.84 14.23 26.88
N LEU A 502 -2.77 15.18 25.96
CA LEU A 502 -2.22 16.52 26.24
C LEU A 502 -3.11 17.30 27.21
N HIS A 503 -4.43 17.17 27.10
CA HIS A 503 -5.37 17.79 28.02
C HIS A 503 -5.15 17.30 29.47
N VAL A 504 -5.11 15.97 29.66
CA VAL A 504 -4.83 15.36 30.98
C VAL A 504 -3.47 15.80 31.53
N ARG A 505 -2.41 15.81 30.69
CA ARG A 505 -1.07 16.25 31.13
C ARG A 505 -1.06 17.72 31.56
N ASN A 506 -1.82 18.57 30.88
CA ASN A 506 -1.93 19.98 31.24
C ASN A 506 -2.67 20.18 32.56
N GLU A 507 -3.77 19.45 32.79
CA GLU A 507 -4.47 19.47 34.08
C GLU A 507 -3.55 19.02 35.23
N GLN A 508 -2.79 17.94 35.04
CA GLN A 508 -1.80 17.48 36.03
C GLN A 508 -0.72 18.54 36.31
N ASN A 509 -0.18 19.17 35.26
CA ASN A 509 0.80 20.23 35.40
C ASN A 509 0.24 21.47 36.12
N GLN A 510 -1.05 21.76 35.93
CA GLN A 510 -1.72 22.86 36.63
C GLN A 510 -1.90 22.55 38.11
N LEU A 511 -2.36 21.34 38.46
CA LEU A 511 -2.46 20.90 39.85
C LEU A 511 -1.10 20.88 40.57
N LEU A 512 -0.04 20.43 39.90
CA LEU A 512 1.33 20.47 40.45
C LEU A 512 1.81 21.90 40.70
N LYS A 513 1.45 22.85 39.84
CA LYS A 513 1.76 24.27 40.07
C LYS A 513 0.98 24.83 41.27
N GLU A 514 -0.28 24.46 41.41
CA GLU A 514 -1.10 24.88 42.56
C GLU A 514 -0.57 24.30 43.87
N ILE A 515 -0.10 23.05 43.88
CA ILE A 515 0.54 22.42 45.05
C ILE A 515 1.90 23.06 45.39
N ASN A 516 2.73 23.41 44.40
CA ASN A 516 4.04 24.03 44.66
C ASN A 516 3.97 25.52 45.03
N VAL A 517 2.80 26.15 44.92
CA VAL A 517 2.55 27.53 45.36
C VAL A 517 2.04 27.59 46.80
N LEU A 518 1.56 26.45 47.35
CA LEU A 518 1.22 26.26 48.75
C LEU A 518 2.44 25.76 49.54
#